data_AF-A0A3D4CTM2-F1
#
_entry.id   AF-A0A3D4CTM2-F1
#
_cell.length_a   1.000
_cell.length_b   1.000
_cell.length_c   1.000
_cell.angle_alpha   90.00
_cell.angle_beta   90.00
_cell.angle_gamma   90.00
#
_symmetry.space_group_name_H-M   'P 1'
#
loop_
_entity.id
_entity.type
_entity.pdbx_description
1 polymer ?
#
loop_
_entity_poly.entity_id
_entity_poly.type
_entity_poly.pdbx_seq_one_letter_code
_entity_poly.pdbx_strand_id
1 'polypeptide(L)'
;MAAGTEHRQYLRVKETQMSLSEEQYGSQAGEDFEGQLREAQQQLEVLQHQREQLEQQKCEMDELNRRKEDFLSGQIEITERLSTSVTSIDRELFELRQELEDLEQTRQSFAAHLTRIEKVEPEGWQRDALDGELNRALAMLDQAEEEFESAVAHFSGGRAGSAFGSSASGPRTRSSDGFRANLKAGFAYNLPLLLLGITALLIMLYR
;
A
#
# COMPACT_ATOMS: atom_id res chain seq x y z
N MET A 1 -3.53 38.64 9.84
CA MET A 1 -3.32 40.10 9.79
C MET A 1 -2.21 40.45 10.77
N ALA A 2 -1.02 40.79 10.30
CA ALA A 2 0.05 41.38 11.09
C ALA A 2 0.92 42.21 10.15
N ALA A 3 1.17 43.46 10.56
CA ALA A 3 1.73 44.55 9.78
C ALA A 3 3.25 44.44 9.62
N GLY A 4 3.77 44.82 8.45
CA GLY A 4 5.19 45.08 8.21
C GLY A 4 5.33 46.48 7.61
N THR A 5 5.82 47.41 8.43
CA THR A 5 5.98 48.83 8.13
C THR A 5 7.13 49.08 7.15
N GLU A 6 6.85 49.73 6.01
CA GLU A 6 7.85 50.21 5.07
C GLU A 6 8.66 51.37 5.67
N HIS A 7 9.95 51.15 5.94
CA HIS A 7 10.86 52.19 6.43
C HIS A 7 11.58 52.86 5.25
N ARG A 8 10.99 53.94 4.70
CA ARG A 8 11.66 54.78 3.69
C ARG A 8 12.61 55.75 4.40
N GLN A 9 13.91 55.44 4.39
CA GLN A 9 14.96 56.37 4.79
C GLN A 9 15.33 57.28 3.62
N TYR A 10 15.11 58.58 3.82
CA TYR A 10 15.47 59.65 2.91
C TYR A 10 16.97 59.96 3.10
N LEU A 11 17.79 59.66 2.08
CA LEU A 11 19.18 60.11 2.06
C LEU A 11 19.22 61.61 1.78
N ARG A 12 19.53 62.40 2.81
CA ARG A 12 19.81 63.84 2.69
C ARG A 12 21.24 64.00 2.20
N VAL A 13 21.39 64.21 0.89
CA VAL A 13 22.68 64.54 0.26
C VAL A 13 23.12 65.91 0.79
N LYS A 14 24.17 65.93 1.62
CA LYS A 14 24.88 67.17 1.94
C LYS A 14 25.72 67.55 0.73
N GLU A 15 25.35 68.65 0.12
CA GLU A 15 26.10 69.32 -0.94
C GLU A 15 27.50 69.67 -0.41
N THR A 16 28.50 68.92 -0.85
CA THR A 16 29.90 69.12 -0.45
C THR A 16 30.48 70.14 -1.41
N GLN A 17 30.57 71.39 -0.96
CA GLN A 17 31.27 72.45 -1.70
C GLN A 17 32.77 72.13 -1.71
N MET A 18 33.32 71.89 -2.89
CA MET A 18 34.74 71.61 -3.13
C MET A 18 35.36 72.83 -3.82
N SER A 19 36.06 73.68 -3.05
CA SER A 19 36.93 74.71 -3.61
C SER A 19 38.28 74.06 -3.95
N LEU A 20 38.58 73.95 -5.25
CA LEU A 20 39.84 73.42 -5.76
C LEU A 20 41.02 74.35 -5.43
N SER A 21 41.97 73.85 -4.64
CA SER A 21 43.38 74.24 -4.75
C SER A 21 44.07 73.16 -5.57
N GLU A 22 44.06 73.34 -6.90
CA GLU A 22 44.86 72.56 -7.84
C GLU A 22 46.33 72.90 -7.58
N GLU A 23 47.12 71.91 -7.16
CA GLU A 23 48.57 71.73 -7.44
C GLU A 23 49.30 70.85 -6.42
N GLN A 24 48.61 70.20 -5.47
CA GLN A 24 49.25 69.26 -4.53
C GLN A 24 48.56 67.89 -4.37
N TYR A 25 47.78 67.44 -5.35
CA TYR A 25 46.91 66.26 -5.25
C TYR A 25 47.36 64.98 -5.98
N GLY A 26 48.48 65.01 -6.72
CA GLY A 26 48.84 63.91 -7.62
C GLY A 26 49.31 62.61 -6.97
N SER A 27 50.03 62.67 -5.84
CA SER A 27 50.57 61.46 -5.18
C SER A 27 49.73 60.95 -4.02
N GLN A 28 49.11 61.83 -3.22
CA GLN A 28 48.30 61.43 -2.06
C GLN A 28 46.96 60.80 -2.45
N ALA A 29 46.33 61.30 -3.54
CA ALA A 29 45.07 60.73 -4.02
C ALA A 29 45.24 59.34 -4.66
N GLY A 30 46.40 59.05 -5.26
CA GLY A 30 46.69 57.74 -5.86
C GLY A 30 46.86 56.63 -4.82
N GLU A 31 47.54 56.94 -3.70
CA GLU A 31 47.72 56.00 -2.58
C GLU A 31 46.40 55.71 -1.86
N ASP A 32 45.52 56.71 -1.68
CA ASP A 32 44.19 56.54 -1.09
C ASP A 32 43.27 55.66 -1.97
N PHE A 33 43.35 55.79 -3.29
CA PHE A 33 42.60 54.94 -4.23
C PHE A 33 43.10 53.49 -4.25
N GLU A 34 44.41 53.28 -4.18
CA GLU A 34 44.99 51.93 -4.10
C GLU A 34 44.62 51.24 -2.77
N GLY A 35 44.59 52.00 -1.67
CA GLY A 35 44.11 51.56 -0.36
C GLY A 35 42.64 51.14 -0.40
N GLN A 36 41.77 51.99 -0.95
CA GLN A 36 40.33 51.69 -1.11
C GLN A 36 40.09 50.48 -2.02
N LEU A 37 40.88 50.32 -3.09
CA LEU A 37 40.79 49.16 -3.97
C LEU A 37 41.19 47.87 -3.25
N ARG A 38 42.26 47.91 -2.44
CA ARG A 38 42.66 46.77 -1.59
C ARG A 38 41.60 46.43 -0.55
N GLU A 39 41.03 47.44 0.10
CA GLU A 39 39.98 47.26 1.10
C GLU A 39 38.71 46.67 0.46
N ALA A 40 38.32 47.15 -0.72
CA ALA A 40 37.22 46.58 -1.50
C ALA A 40 37.50 45.14 -1.95
N GLN A 41 38.74 44.81 -2.34
CA GLN A 41 39.14 43.43 -2.66
C GLN A 41 39.06 42.51 -1.44
N GLN A 42 39.54 42.94 -0.28
CA GLN A 42 39.41 42.18 0.97
C GLN A 42 37.95 41.97 1.37
N GLN A 43 37.12 43.01 1.25
CA GLN A 43 35.68 42.89 1.51
C GLN A 43 35.01 41.89 0.55
N LEU A 44 35.43 41.86 -0.72
CA LEU A 44 34.98 40.89 -1.71
C LEU A 44 35.34 39.45 -1.33
N GLU A 45 36.58 39.21 -0.88
CA GLU A 45 37.02 37.88 -0.42
C GLU A 45 36.22 37.41 0.81
N VAL A 46 36.00 38.30 1.78
CA VAL A 46 35.18 37.99 2.97
C VAL A 46 33.74 37.65 2.57
N LEU A 47 33.15 38.44 1.66
CA LEU A 47 31.80 38.18 1.14
C LEU A 47 31.71 36.88 0.34
N GLN A 48 32.72 36.55 -0.45
CA GLN A 48 32.78 35.27 -1.18
C GLN A 48 32.85 34.09 -0.21
N HIS A 49 33.69 34.18 0.82
CA HIS A 49 33.78 33.13 1.83
C HIS A 49 32.47 32.97 2.61
N GLN A 50 31.81 34.07 2.98
CA GLN A 50 30.49 34.03 3.60
C GLN A 50 29.45 33.42 2.68
N ARG A 51 29.46 33.74 1.37
CA ARG A 51 28.57 33.11 0.40
C ARG A 51 28.77 31.61 0.29
N GLU A 52 30.01 31.16 0.25
CA GLU A 52 30.33 29.72 0.14
C GLU A 52 29.84 28.95 1.37
N GLN A 53 30.04 29.49 2.58
CA GLN A 53 29.49 28.90 3.81
C GLN A 53 27.96 28.84 3.78
N LEU A 54 27.30 29.89 3.28
CA LEU A 54 25.84 29.96 3.18
C LEU A 54 25.29 28.97 2.16
N GLU A 55 25.99 28.77 1.04
CA GLU A 55 25.65 27.75 0.04
C GLU A 55 25.81 26.33 0.57
N GLN A 56 26.87 26.05 1.36
CA GLN A 56 27.04 24.76 2.02
C GLN A 56 25.90 24.47 3.01
N GLN A 57 25.59 25.43 3.89
CA GLN A 57 24.47 25.30 4.83
C GLN A 57 23.14 25.10 4.10
N LYS A 58 22.92 25.82 2.99
CA LYS A 58 21.73 25.64 2.16
C LYS A 58 21.66 24.21 1.61
N CYS A 59 22.75 23.69 1.06
CA CYS A 59 22.78 22.33 0.53
C CYS A 59 22.47 21.28 1.60
N GLU A 60 23.03 21.44 2.81
CA GLU A 60 22.72 20.55 3.95
C GLU A 60 21.25 20.61 4.34
N MET A 61 20.66 21.81 4.40
CA MET A 61 19.24 21.99 4.70
C MET A 61 18.34 21.40 3.61
N ASP A 62 18.69 21.58 2.35
CA ASP A 62 17.94 21.02 1.22
C ASP A 62 17.98 19.49 1.22
N GLU A 63 19.13 18.89 1.55
CA GLU A 63 19.25 17.43 1.68
C GLU A 63 18.42 16.88 2.85
N LEU A 64 18.46 17.55 4.02
CA LEU A 64 17.64 17.18 5.17
C LEU A 64 16.14 17.30 4.87
N ASN A 65 15.73 18.38 4.18
CA ASN A 65 14.34 18.56 3.77
C ASN A 65 13.88 17.48 2.81
N ARG A 66 14.72 17.11 1.84
CA ARG A 66 14.42 16.02 0.91
C ARG A 66 14.24 14.69 1.64
N ARG A 67 15.16 14.33 2.55
CA ARG A 67 15.05 13.09 3.34
C ARG A 67 13.79 13.10 4.22
N LYS A 68 13.42 14.25 4.77
CA LYS A 68 12.18 14.41 5.54
C LYS A 68 10.94 14.22 4.67
N GLU A 69 10.93 14.77 3.47
CA GLU A 69 9.81 14.62 2.52
C GLU A 69 9.66 13.16 2.08
N ASP A 70 10.77 12.49 1.73
CA ASP A 70 10.80 11.06 1.40
C ASP A 70 10.24 10.21 2.57
N PHE A 71 10.65 10.52 3.80
CA PHE A 71 10.15 9.84 4.99
C PHE A 71 8.65 10.07 5.21
N LEU A 72 8.17 11.32 5.13
CA LEU A 72 6.76 11.64 5.33
C LEU A 72 5.88 10.97 4.25
N SER A 73 6.32 10.99 2.99
CA SER A 73 5.65 10.30 1.90
C SER A 73 5.57 8.79 2.16
N GLY A 74 6.71 8.17 2.51
CA GLY A 74 6.76 6.74 2.84
C GLY A 74 5.91 6.38 4.06
N GLN A 75 5.90 7.24 5.08
CA GLN A 75 5.09 7.07 6.29
C GLN A 75 3.59 7.09 5.96
N ILE A 76 3.14 8.02 5.11
CA ILE A 76 1.74 8.08 4.69
C ILE A 76 1.37 6.83 3.90
N GLU A 77 2.18 6.45 2.91
CA GLU A 77 1.91 5.28 2.06
C GLU A 77 1.82 3.98 2.90
N ILE A 78 2.80 3.74 3.77
CA ILE A 78 2.80 2.50 4.56
C ILE A 78 1.66 2.48 5.57
N THR A 79 1.32 3.63 6.17
CA THR A 79 0.22 3.73 7.13
C THR A 79 -1.11 3.45 6.45
N GLU A 80 -1.35 4.00 5.25
CA GLU A 80 -2.56 3.75 4.48
C GLU A 80 -2.68 2.28 4.07
N ARG A 81 -1.58 1.70 3.56
CA ARG A 81 -1.54 0.28 3.17
C ARG A 81 -1.78 -0.66 4.35
N LEU A 82 -1.17 -0.38 5.50
CA LEU A 82 -1.38 -1.16 6.72
C LEU A 82 -2.81 -1.00 7.23
N SER A 83 -3.35 0.22 7.29
CA SER A 83 -4.73 0.48 7.72
C SER A 83 -5.76 -0.28 6.87
N THR A 84 -5.58 -0.24 5.54
CA THR A 84 -6.43 -0.97 4.58
C THR A 84 -6.33 -2.48 4.79
N SER A 85 -5.10 -2.99 4.97
CA SER A 85 -4.87 -4.43 5.16
C SER A 85 -5.47 -4.92 6.48
N VAL A 86 -5.30 -4.18 7.57
CA VAL A 86 -5.90 -4.50 8.87
C VAL A 86 -7.42 -4.57 8.75
N THR A 87 -8.04 -3.58 8.12
CA THR A 87 -9.50 -3.56 7.93
C THR A 87 -9.99 -4.76 7.10
N SER A 88 -9.25 -5.13 6.05
CA SER A 88 -9.55 -6.31 5.23
C SER A 88 -9.45 -7.60 6.03
N ILE A 89 -8.40 -7.74 6.85
CA ILE A 89 -8.20 -8.90 7.72
C ILE A 89 -9.31 -8.99 8.75
N ASP A 90 -9.70 -7.89 9.40
CA ASP A 90 -10.77 -7.87 10.39
C ASP A 90 -12.10 -8.33 9.79
N ARG A 91 -12.38 -7.92 8.55
CA ARG A 91 -13.56 -8.38 7.81
C ARG A 91 -13.49 -9.88 7.51
N GLU A 92 -12.36 -10.38 7.01
CA GLU A 92 -12.18 -11.81 6.75
C GLU A 92 -12.29 -12.65 8.02
N LEU A 93 -11.73 -12.18 9.14
CA LEU A 93 -11.84 -12.82 10.45
C LEU A 93 -13.29 -12.89 10.94
N PHE A 94 -14.07 -11.84 10.70
CA PHE A 94 -15.49 -11.84 11.01
C PHE A 94 -16.25 -12.85 10.16
N GLU A 95 -16.03 -12.85 8.83
CA GLU A 95 -16.66 -13.80 7.91
C GLU A 95 -16.28 -15.26 8.23
N LEU A 96 -15.03 -15.52 8.64
CA LEU A 96 -14.57 -16.84 9.10
C LEU A 96 -15.24 -17.28 10.40
N ARG A 97 -15.46 -16.36 11.35
CA ARG A 97 -16.16 -16.68 12.60
C ARG A 97 -17.63 -17.03 12.34
N GLN A 98 -18.28 -16.33 11.42
CA GLN A 98 -19.65 -16.65 11.02
C GLN A 98 -19.72 -18.03 10.35
N GLU A 99 -18.84 -18.32 9.39
CA GLU A 99 -18.81 -19.66 8.75
C GLU A 99 -18.52 -20.78 9.76
N LEU A 100 -17.67 -20.51 10.76
CA LEU A 100 -17.41 -21.46 11.85
C LEU A 100 -18.69 -21.75 12.66
N GLU A 101 -19.46 -20.71 12.99
CA GLU A 101 -20.71 -20.85 13.73
C GLU A 101 -21.76 -21.64 12.92
N ASP A 102 -21.91 -21.33 11.63
CA ASP A 102 -22.80 -22.06 10.72
C ASP A 102 -22.42 -23.55 10.63
N LEU A 103 -21.11 -23.84 10.55
CA LEU A 103 -20.60 -25.20 10.53
C LEU A 103 -20.87 -25.94 11.84
N GLU A 104 -20.69 -25.30 12.98
CA GLU A 104 -20.94 -25.90 14.29
C GLU A 104 -22.43 -26.20 14.49
N GLN A 105 -23.31 -25.29 14.05
CA GLN A 105 -24.75 -25.52 14.04
C GLN A 105 -25.13 -26.72 13.16
N THR A 106 -24.57 -26.79 11.95
CA THR A 106 -24.79 -27.91 11.03
C THR A 106 -24.30 -29.23 11.61
N ARG A 107 -23.10 -29.24 12.20
CA ARG A 107 -22.52 -30.40 12.89
C ARG A 107 -23.44 -30.88 14.02
N GLN A 108 -23.98 -29.97 14.81
CA GLN A 108 -24.90 -30.31 15.90
C GLN A 108 -26.22 -30.89 15.36
N SER A 109 -26.76 -30.30 14.30
CA SER A 109 -27.96 -30.80 13.61
C SER A 109 -27.74 -32.25 13.13
N PHE A 110 -26.66 -32.50 12.41
CA PHE A 110 -26.32 -33.83 11.90
C PHE A 110 -26.11 -34.85 13.02
N ALA A 111 -25.40 -34.48 14.10
CA ALA A 111 -25.23 -35.37 15.25
C ALA A 111 -26.58 -35.74 15.91
N ALA A 112 -27.51 -34.78 15.97
CA ALA A 112 -28.86 -35.04 16.47
C ALA A 112 -29.65 -35.98 15.56
N HIS A 113 -29.58 -35.81 14.23
CA HIS A 113 -30.21 -36.71 13.27
C HIS A 113 -29.62 -38.13 13.34
N LEU A 114 -28.29 -38.26 13.37
CA LEU A 114 -27.61 -39.55 13.54
C LEU A 114 -28.06 -40.26 14.82
N THR A 115 -28.08 -39.55 15.94
CA THR A 115 -28.53 -40.11 17.23
C THR A 115 -29.98 -40.59 17.18
N ARG A 116 -30.86 -39.89 16.44
CA ARG A 116 -32.26 -40.29 16.29
C ARG A 116 -32.38 -41.56 15.44
N ILE A 117 -31.64 -41.63 14.33
CA ILE A 117 -31.63 -42.79 13.42
C ILE A 117 -31.05 -44.02 14.13
N GLU A 118 -29.94 -43.89 14.85
CA GLU A 118 -29.30 -45.00 15.59
C GLU A 118 -30.18 -45.57 16.71
N LYS A 119 -31.11 -44.78 17.26
CA LYS A 119 -32.05 -45.23 18.29
C LYS A 119 -33.23 -46.02 17.72
N VAL A 120 -33.43 -46.03 16.40
CA VAL A 120 -34.49 -46.82 15.78
C VAL A 120 -34.06 -48.28 15.79
N GLU A 121 -34.82 -49.12 16.51
CA GLU A 121 -34.58 -50.56 16.60
C GLU A 121 -35.73 -51.33 15.91
N PRO A 122 -35.56 -51.73 14.64
CA PRO A 122 -36.63 -52.35 13.85
C PRO A 122 -37.06 -53.73 14.38
N GLU A 123 -36.16 -54.43 15.08
CA GLU A 123 -36.38 -55.78 15.63
C GLU A 123 -37.43 -55.81 16.75
N GLY A 124 -37.70 -54.66 17.40
CA GLY A 124 -38.64 -54.53 18.51
C GLY A 124 -40.07 -54.18 18.10
N TRP A 125 -40.35 -53.99 16.81
CA TRP A 125 -41.65 -53.48 16.35
C TRP A 125 -42.76 -54.54 16.43
N GLN A 126 -43.90 -54.17 17.01
CA GLN A 126 -45.08 -55.03 17.03
C GLN A 126 -45.77 -55.05 15.66
N ARG A 127 -46.23 -56.23 15.21
CA ARG A 127 -46.90 -56.41 13.91
C ARG A 127 -48.09 -55.48 13.68
N ASP A 128 -48.84 -55.16 14.74
CA ASP A 128 -50.04 -54.31 14.66
C ASP A 128 -49.70 -52.81 14.52
N ALA A 129 -48.45 -52.41 14.84
CA ALA A 129 -47.96 -51.03 14.75
C ALA A 129 -46.85 -50.86 13.70
N LEU A 130 -46.48 -51.92 12.98
CA LEU A 130 -45.32 -51.97 12.08
C LEU A 130 -45.39 -50.90 10.98
N ASP A 131 -46.56 -50.74 10.36
CA ASP A 131 -46.76 -49.75 9.28
C ASP A 131 -46.57 -48.31 9.80
N GLY A 132 -47.05 -48.02 11.01
CA GLY A 132 -46.88 -46.72 11.65
C GLY A 132 -45.42 -46.41 12.02
N GLU A 133 -44.72 -47.38 12.62
CA GLU A 133 -43.31 -47.23 12.99
C GLU A 133 -42.40 -47.12 11.75
N LEU A 134 -42.71 -47.88 10.69
CA LEU A 134 -41.98 -47.78 9.42
C LEU A 134 -42.16 -46.41 8.77
N ASN A 135 -43.40 -45.92 8.66
CA ASN A 135 -43.68 -44.58 8.13
C ASN A 135 -42.97 -43.49 8.94
N ARG A 136 -42.90 -43.65 10.27
CA ARG A 136 -42.17 -42.72 11.16
C ARG A 136 -40.66 -42.77 10.94
N ALA A 137 -40.08 -43.96 10.79
CA ALA A 137 -38.66 -44.13 10.53
C ALA A 137 -38.27 -43.57 9.16
N LEU A 138 -39.09 -43.80 8.12
CA LEU A 138 -38.90 -43.21 6.80
C LEU A 138 -38.97 -41.69 6.84
N ALA A 139 -39.98 -41.10 7.48
CA ALA A 139 -40.07 -39.65 7.65
C ALA A 139 -38.86 -39.04 8.39
N MET A 140 -38.26 -39.79 9.33
CA MET A 140 -37.04 -39.36 10.01
C MET A 140 -35.81 -39.37 9.10
N LEU A 141 -35.71 -40.34 8.19
CA LEU A 141 -34.65 -40.41 7.17
C LEU A 141 -34.81 -39.28 6.15
N ASP A 142 -36.03 -39.08 5.64
CA ASP A 142 -36.33 -38.01 4.69
C ASP A 142 -35.95 -36.64 5.29
N GLN A 143 -36.30 -36.39 6.55
CA GLN A 143 -35.92 -35.15 7.24
C GLN A 143 -34.40 -34.98 7.37
N ALA A 144 -33.66 -36.07 7.60
CA ALA A 144 -32.20 -36.02 7.68
C ALA A 144 -31.55 -35.78 6.30
N GLU A 145 -32.14 -36.32 5.24
CA GLU A 145 -31.70 -36.12 3.85
C GLU A 145 -31.94 -34.67 3.40
N GLU A 146 -33.14 -34.12 3.66
CA GLU A 146 -33.44 -32.71 3.37
C GLU A 146 -32.47 -31.75 4.07
N GLU A 147 -32.17 -31.99 5.35
CA GLU A 147 -31.22 -31.18 6.13
C GLU A 147 -29.79 -31.30 5.56
N PHE A 148 -29.39 -32.49 5.11
CA PHE A 148 -28.09 -32.70 4.49
C PHE A 148 -27.96 -31.97 3.14
N GLU A 149 -28.96 -32.08 2.27
CA GLU A 149 -28.99 -31.36 0.99
C GLU A 149 -29.00 -29.84 1.18
N SER A 150 -29.78 -29.36 2.14
CA SER A 150 -29.83 -27.95 2.52
C SER A 150 -28.45 -27.42 2.96
N ALA A 151 -27.76 -28.18 3.82
CA ALA A 151 -26.39 -27.84 4.25
C ALA A 151 -25.39 -27.86 3.08
N VAL A 152 -25.44 -28.88 2.21
CA VAL A 152 -24.58 -28.96 1.02
C VAL A 152 -24.79 -27.73 0.13
N ALA A 153 -26.04 -27.32 -0.09
CA ALA A 153 -26.38 -26.13 -0.85
C ALA A 153 -25.85 -24.85 -0.18
N HIS A 154 -26.02 -24.70 1.14
CA HIS A 154 -25.55 -23.56 1.93
C HIS A 154 -24.02 -23.38 1.83
N PHE A 155 -23.25 -24.48 1.89
CA PHE A 155 -21.78 -24.43 1.85
C PHE A 155 -21.17 -24.62 0.45
N SER A 156 -21.98 -24.85 -0.58
CA SER A 156 -21.51 -25.14 -1.96
C SER A 156 -20.63 -24.05 -2.58
N GLY A 157 -20.85 -22.78 -2.20
CA GLY A 157 -20.05 -21.64 -2.64
C GLY A 157 -18.96 -21.20 -1.65
N GLY A 158 -18.88 -21.84 -0.48
CA GLY A 158 -18.01 -21.46 0.64
C GLY A 158 -16.72 -22.26 0.71
N ARG A 159 -15.88 -21.94 1.71
CA ARG A 159 -14.62 -22.67 1.97
C ARG A 159 -14.91 -24.08 2.49
N ALA A 160 -16.01 -24.22 3.24
CA ALA A 160 -16.46 -25.47 3.82
C ALA A 160 -17.02 -26.50 2.83
N GLY A 161 -17.25 -26.16 1.56
CA GLY A 161 -17.87 -27.08 0.58
C GLY A 161 -17.16 -28.43 0.41
N SER A 162 -15.85 -28.47 0.67
CA SER A 162 -15.06 -29.72 0.62
C SER A 162 -15.43 -30.76 1.69
N ALA A 163 -15.99 -30.33 2.84
CA ALA A 163 -16.38 -31.22 3.93
C ALA A 163 -17.65 -32.03 3.61
N PHE A 164 -18.48 -31.52 2.69
CA PHE A 164 -19.78 -32.12 2.34
C PHE A 164 -19.71 -32.98 1.07
N GLY A 165 -18.53 -33.51 0.73
CA GLY A 165 -18.37 -34.43 -0.40
C GLY A 165 -18.44 -33.77 -1.78
N SER A 166 -18.58 -32.44 -1.86
CA SER A 166 -18.31 -31.68 -3.07
C SER A 166 -16.80 -31.66 -3.31
N SER A 167 -16.28 -32.78 -3.82
CA SER A 167 -15.09 -32.76 -4.66
C SER A 167 -15.51 -32.16 -6.00
N ALA A 168 -15.91 -30.89 -6.01
CA ALA A 168 -15.88 -30.10 -7.21
C ALA A 168 -14.41 -29.97 -7.59
N SER A 169 -13.94 -30.91 -8.41
CA SER A 169 -13.04 -30.58 -9.50
C SER A 169 -13.76 -29.58 -10.40
N GLY A 170 -13.85 -28.33 -9.93
CA GLY A 170 -14.45 -27.19 -10.58
C GLY A 170 -13.51 -26.01 -10.37
N PRO A 171 -13.21 -25.22 -11.40
CA PRO A 171 -12.02 -24.39 -11.42
C PRO A 171 -12.11 -23.39 -10.28
N ARG A 172 -11.02 -23.30 -9.51
CA ARG A 172 -10.71 -22.13 -8.70
C ARG A 172 -11.09 -20.91 -9.51
N THR A 173 -12.17 -20.23 -9.14
CA THR A 173 -12.37 -18.84 -9.51
C THR A 173 -11.26 -18.07 -8.79
N ARG A 174 -10.06 -18.13 -9.39
CA ARG A 174 -9.10 -17.06 -9.32
C ARG A 174 -9.87 -15.88 -9.87
N SER A 175 -10.33 -15.04 -8.96
CA SER A 175 -10.46 -13.60 -9.18
C SER A 175 -9.47 -13.18 -10.27
N SER A 176 -9.95 -12.55 -11.32
CA SER A 176 -9.21 -12.29 -12.57
C SER A 176 -7.84 -11.61 -12.39
N ASP A 177 -7.55 -11.07 -11.20
CA ASP A 177 -6.22 -10.65 -10.75
C ASP A 177 -5.19 -11.77 -10.72
N GLY A 178 -5.57 -12.98 -10.31
CA GLY A 178 -4.64 -14.11 -10.22
C GLY A 178 -4.11 -14.56 -11.59
N PHE A 179 -4.92 -14.50 -12.65
CA PHE A 179 -4.47 -14.89 -13.99
C PHE A 179 -3.55 -13.83 -14.60
N ARG A 180 -3.89 -12.53 -14.47
CA ARG A 180 -3.01 -11.44 -14.95
C ARG A 180 -1.72 -11.34 -14.14
N ALA A 181 -1.76 -11.56 -12.83
CA ALA A 181 -0.57 -11.60 -11.99
C ALA A 181 0.34 -12.80 -12.32
N ASN A 182 -0.24 -14.00 -12.50
CA ASN A 182 0.54 -15.19 -12.88
C ASN A 182 1.03 -15.14 -14.35
N LEU A 183 0.28 -14.55 -15.29
CA LEU A 183 0.79 -14.30 -16.65
C LEU A 183 1.90 -13.26 -16.64
N LYS A 184 1.77 -12.17 -15.88
CA LYS A 184 2.82 -11.14 -15.78
C LYS A 184 4.09 -11.71 -15.14
N ALA A 185 3.95 -12.59 -14.14
CA ALA A 185 5.07 -13.31 -13.55
C ALA A 185 5.73 -14.30 -14.54
N GLY A 186 4.93 -15.05 -15.32
CA GLY A 186 5.44 -15.96 -16.35
C GLY A 186 6.10 -15.22 -17.54
N PHE A 187 5.54 -14.08 -17.95
CA PHE A 187 6.09 -13.24 -19.02
C PHE A 187 7.37 -12.54 -18.59
N ALA A 188 7.47 -12.13 -17.31
CA ALA A 188 8.68 -11.53 -16.76
C ALA A 188 9.88 -12.50 -16.75
N TYR A 189 9.65 -13.80 -16.52
CA TYR A 189 10.72 -14.80 -16.50
C TYR A 189 11.19 -15.20 -17.91
N ASN A 190 10.31 -15.16 -18.92
CA ASN A 190 10.64 -15.55 -20.30
C ASN A 190 11.03 -14.36 -21.20
N LEU A 191 10.85 -13.12 -20.72
CA LEU A 191 11.19 -11.87 -21.43
C LEU A 191 12.66 -11.80 -21.88
N PRO A 192 13.66 -12.18 -21.06
CA PRO A 192 15.06 -12.15 -21.48
C PRO A 192 15.35 -13.09 -22.65
N LEU A 193 14.73 -14.29 -22.66
CA LEU A 193 14.89 -15.26 -23.74
C LEU A 193 14.22 -14.82 -25.04
N LEU A 194 13.03 -14.23 -24.93
CA LEU A 194 12.23 -13.78 -26.07
C LEU A 194 12.87 -12.56 -26.74
N LEU A 195 13.42 -11.63 -25.97
CA LEU A 195 14.22 -10.51 -26.48
C LEU A 195 15.47 -10.99 -27.22
N LEU A 196 16.19 -11.98 -26.67
CA LEU A 196 17.35 -12.61 -27.31
C LEU A 196 16.97 -13.30 -28.62
N GLY A 197 15.84 -14.01 -28.63
CA GLY A 197 15.30 -14.66 -29.83
C GLY A 197 14.95 -13.65 -30.92
N ILE A 198 14.25 -12.56 -30.59
CA ILE A 198 13.89 -11.52 -31.56
C ILE A 198 15.14 -10.80 -32.09
N THR A 199 16.11 -10.48 -31.24
CA THR A 199 17.37 -9.86 -31.69
C THR A 199 18.15 -10.79 -32.63
N ALA A 200 18.26 -12.08 -32.31
CA ALA A 200 18.90 -13.06 -33.20
C ALA A 200 18.19 -13.15 -34.57
N LEU A 201 16.84 -13.12 -34.57
CA LEU A 201 16.04 -13.18 -35.78
C LEU A 201 16.20 -11.91 -36.63
N LEU A 202 16.25 -10.73 -36.01
CA LEU A 202 16.52 -9.47 -36.70
C LEU A 202 17.92 -9.44 -37.31
N ILE A 203 18.93 -9.96 -36.61
CA ILE A 203 20.30 -10.07 -37.14
C ILE A 203 20.34 -11.03 -38.34
N MET A 204 19.59 -12.12 -38.30
CA MET A 204 19.50 -13.08 -39.41
C MET A 204 18.71 -12.53 -40.60
N LEU A 205 17.74 -11.65 -40.38
CA LEU A 205 16.94 -11.03 -41.44
C LEU A 205 17.67 -9.85 -42.12
N TYR A 206 18.58 -9.19 -41.42
CA TYR A 206 19.37 -8.05 -41.93
C TYR A 206 20.78 -8.44 -42.43
N ARG A 207 21.17 -9.71 -42.32
CA ARG A 207 22.34 -10.28 -43.00
C ARG A 207 21.93 -11.01 -44.27
#